data_AF-A0AAD6GBW1-F1
#
_entry.id   AF-A0AAD6GBW1-F1
#
_cell.length_a   1.000
_cell.length_b   1.000
_cell.length_c   1.000
_cell.angle_alpha   90.00
_cell.angle_beta   90.00
_cell.angle_gamma   90.00
#
_symmetry.space_group_name_H-M   'P 1'
#
loop_
_entity.id
_entity.type
_entity.pdbx_description
1 polymer ?
#
loop_
_entity_poly.entity_id
_entity_poly.type
_entity_poly.pdbx_seq_one_letter_code
_entity_poly.pdbx_strand_id
1 'polypeptide(L)'
;MPVIKASPAKKATPGRPKDVDKDLVFLYQMITTQGQFKPEWKVIAEKLGITTNAAHKRWNRIKMRLEDSTKETEDETLEDVDAQDEE
;
A
#
# COMPACT_ATOMS: atom_id res chain seq x y z
N MET A 1 5.97 -19.76 45.49
CA MET A 1 6.60 -19.85 44.15
C MET A 1 5.85 -18.90 43.20
N PRO A 2 6.51 -17.97 42.51
CA PRO A 2 5.82 -17.08 41.56
C PRO A 2 5.47 -17.83 40.27
N VAL A 3 4.21 -17.76 39.86
CA VAL A 3 3.69 -18.38 38.63
C VAL A 3 3.97 -17.44 37.44
N ILE A 4 4.94 -17.78 36.61
CA ILE A 4 5.25 -17.04 35.38
C ILE A 4 4.22 -17.45 34.32
N LYS A 5 3.30 -16.54 33.97
CA LYS A 5 2.35 -16.75 32.88
C LYS A 5 3.11 -16.65 31.55
N ALA A 6 3.25 -17.76 30.84
CA ALA A 6 3.85 -17.79 29.51
C ALA A 6 2.99 -16.97 28.52
N SER A 7 3.61 -16.01 27.84
CA SER A 7 2.97 -15.25 26.77
C SER A 7 2.68 -16.17 25.57
N PRO A 8 1.49 -16.12 24.96
CA PRO A 8 1.16 -16.99 23.84
C PRO A 8 2.03 -16.67 22.63
N ALA A 9 2.60 -17.70 22.01
CA ALA A 9 3.41 -17.60 20.81
C ALA A 9 2.66 -16.85 19.69
N LYS A 10 3.33 -15.90 19.03
CA LYS A 10 2.83 -15.23 17.82
C LYS A 10 2.57 -16.31 16.77
N LYS A 11 1.29 -16.66 16.55
CA LYS A 11 0.90 -17.49 15.40
C LYS A 11 1.29 -16.71 14.13
N ALA A 12 2.01 -17.38 13.22
CA ALA A 12 2.36 -16.81 11.93
C ALA A 12 1.07 -16.45 11.19
N THR A 13 0.86 -15.16 10.96
CA THR A 13 -0.25 -14.65 10.17
C THR A 13 -0.10 -15.21 8.74
N PRO A 14 -1.17 -15.76 8.12
CA PRO A 14 -1.09 -16.24 6.75
C PRO A 14 -0.50 -15.15 5.84
N GLY A 15 0.34 -15.59 4.90
CA GLY A 15 0.99 -14.72 3.92
C GLY A 15 -0.03 -13.75 3.34
N ARG A 16 0.27 -12.45 3.46
CA ARG A 16 -0.62 -11.39 2.99
C ARG A 16 -0.76 -11.51 1.47
N PRO A 17 -1.98 -11.53 0.90
CA PRO A 17 -2.16 -11.55 -0.55
C PRO A 17 -1.47 -10.32 -1.17
N LYS A 18 -0.74 -10.55 -2.26
CA LYS A 18 0.04 -9.54 -2.98
C LYS A 18 -0.77 -8.82 -4.05
N ASP A 19 -1.90 -9.38 -4.46
CA ASP A 19 -2.77 -8.78 -5.46
C ASP A 19 -3.38 -7.47 -4.90
N VAL A 20 -2.97 -6.35 -5.47
CA VAL A 20 -3.55 -5.03 -5.23
C VAL A 20 -4.30 -4.60 -6.48
N ASP A 21 -5.51 -4.06 -6.32
CA ASP A 21 -6.33 -3.64 -7.44
C ASP A 21 -5.62 -2.54 -8.27
N LYS A 22 -5.63 -2.69 -9.59
CA LYS A 22 -5.00 -1.75 -10.55
C LYS A 22 -5.51 -0.31 -10.38
N ASP A 23 -6.79 -0.16 -10.04
CA ASP A 23 -7.41 1.15 -9.77
C ASP A 23 -6.79 1.86 -8.56
N LEU A 24 -6.37 1.11 -7.54
CA LEU A 24 -5.71 1.67 -6.36
C LEU A 24 -4.29 2.13 -6.68
N VAL A 25 -3.59 1.39 -7.54
CA VAL A 25 -2.26 1.78 -8.07
C VAL A 25 -2.37 3.04 -8.91
N PHE A 26 -3.35 3.10 -9.82
CA PHE A 26 -3.61 4.28 -10.64
C PHE A 26 -3.93 5.52 -9.79
N LEU A 27 -4.85 5.40 -8.82
CA LEU A 27 -5.19 6.50 -7.92
C LEU A 27 -3.97 6.97 -7.12
N TYR A 28 -3.14 6.04 -6.64
CA TYR A 28 -1.91 6.37 -5.92
C TYR A 28 -0.91 7.10 -6.80
N GLN A 29 -0.69 6.64 -8.03
CA GLN A 29 0.19 7.31 -8.97
C GLN A 29 -0.31 8.73 -9.29
N MET A 30 -1.62 8.90 -9.45
CA MET A 30 -2.22 10.21 -9.73
C MET A 30 -1.95 11.20 -8.60
N ILE A 31 -2.16 10.81 -7.34
CA ILE A 31 -1.96 11.68 -6.18
C ILE A 31 -0.49 11.92 -5.83
N THR A 32 0.42 11.02 -6.20
CA THR A 32 1.87 11.18 -5.97
C THR A 32 2.55 11.99 -7.06
N THR A 33 2.11 11.88 -8.32
CA THR A 33 2.68 12.59 -9.47
C THR A 33 2.39 14.11 -9.43
N GLN A 34 1.22 14.51 -8.92
CA GLN A 34 0.78 15.91 -8.92
C GLN A 34 1.44 16.80 -7.82
N GLY A 35 2.33 16.25 -6.99
CA GLY A 35 3.07 17.00 -5.97
C GLY A 35 2.40 17.06 -4.60
N GLN A 36 3.26 17.07 -3.56
CA GLN A 36 2.98 16.99 -2.10
C GLN A 36 1.55 16.59 -1.69
N PHE A 37 1.29 15.28 -1.72
CA PHE A 37 0.14 14.70 -1.03
C PHE A 37 0.21 15.01 0.48
N LYS A 38 -0.62 15.96 0.94
CA LYS A 38 -0.76 16.37 2.35
C LYS A 38 -2.18 16.08 2.85
N PRO A 39 -2.47 14.84 3.24
CA PRO A 39 -3.78 14.46 3.78
C PRO A 39 -4.02 15.07 5.17
N GLU A 40 -5.18 15.69 5.33
CA GLU A 40 -5.68 16.18 6.63
C GLU A 40 -6.19 15.00 7.47
N TRP A 41 -5.27 14.32 8.17
CA TRP A 41 -5.55 13.09 8.94
C TRP A 41 -6.64 13.25 9.99
N LYS A 42 -6.79 14.44 10.58
CA LYS A 42 -7.84 14.72 11.57
C LYS A 42 -9.23 14.59 10.96
N VAL A 43 -9.45 15.22 9.82
CA VAL A 43 -10.74 15.20 9.10
C VAL A 43 -11.05 13.80 8.59
N ILE A 44 -10.04 13.10 8.06
CA ILE A 44 -10.19 11.71 7.58
C ILE A 44 -10.56 10.77 8.74
N ALA A 45 -9.88 10.93 9.88
CA ALA A 45 -10.12 10.13 11.07
C ALA A 45 -11.54 10.35 11.62
N GLU A 46 -11.99 11.61 11.68
CA GLU A 46 -13.33 11.98 12.13
C GLU A 46 -14.42 11.40 11.21
N LYS A 47 -14.29 11.57 9.89
CA LYS A 47 -15.24 11.01 8.91
C LYS A 47 -15.34 9.48 8.94
N LEU A 48 -14.24 8.81 9.26
CA LEU A 48 -14.17 7.35 9.32
C LEU A 48 -14.44 6.78 10.72
N GLY A 49 -14.64 7.63 11.74
CA GLY A 49 -14.81 7.20 13.13
C GLY A 49 -13.60 6.45 13.69
N ILE A 50 -12.39 6.73 13.19
CA ILE A 50 -11.14 6.10 13.64
C ILE A 50 -10.23 7.12 14.32
N THR A 51 -9.19 6.64 15.00
CA THR A 51 -8.15 7.53 15.52
C THR A 51 -7.21 7.98 14.39
N THR A 52 -6.64 9.17 14.53
CA THR A 52 -5.61 9.69 13.60
C THR A 52 -4.45 8.70 13.42
N ASN A 53 -4.02 8.07 14.52
CA ASN A 53 -2.96 7.06 14.51
C ASN A 53 -3.38 5.80 13.71
N ALA A 54 -4.65 5.38 13.80
CA ALA A 54 -5.17 4.30 12.97
C ALA A 54 -5.20 4.68 11.48
N ALA A 55 -5.56 5.94 11.15
CA ALA A 55 -5.52 6.45 9.78
C ALA A 55 -4.09 6.43 9.20
N HIS A 56 -3.10 6.93 9.94
CA HIS A 56 -1.69 6.87 9.55
C HIS A 56 -1.20 5.44 9.29
N LYS A 57 -1.52 4.50 10.19
CA LYS A 57 -1.12 3.10 10.04
C LYS A 57 -1.77 2.43 8.82
N ARG A 58 -3.02 2.76 8.52
CA ARG A 58 -3.71 2.28 7.31
C ARG A 58 -3.06 2.84 6.06
N TRP A 59 -2.76 4.14 6.04
CA TRP A 59 -2.06 4.77 4.93
C TRP A 59 -0.70 4.14 4.67
N ASN A 60 0.14 3.98 5.71
CA ASN A 60 1.44 3.34 5.55
C ASN A 60 1.32 1.90 5.02
N ARG A 61 0.28 1.15 5.44
CA ARG A 61 0.04 -0.20 4.94
C ARG A 61 -0.34 -0.23 3.46
N ILE A 62 -1.13 0.74 3.00
CA ILE A 62 -1.54 0.89 1.60
C ILE A 62 -0.34 1.33 0.78
N LYS A 63 0.36 2.38 1.22
CA LYS A 63 1.55 2.91 0.59
C LYS A 63 2.60 1.83 0.32
N MET A 64 2.96 1.04 1.33
CA MET A 64 3.93 -0.06 1.15
C MET A 64 3.49 -1.05 0.07
N ARG A 65 2.21 -1.44 0.05
CA ARG A 65 1.70 -2.39 -0.94
C ARG A 65 1.74 -1.82 -2.36
N LEU A 66 1.41 -0.54 -2.49
CA LEU A 66 1.36 0.14 -3.78
C LEU A 66 2.76 0.43 -4.32
N GLU A 67 3.70 0.84 -3.46
CA GLU A 67 5.11 1.01 -3.85
C GLU A 67 5.79 -0.30 -4.25
N ASP A 68 5.44 -1.41 -3.59
CA ASP A 68 5.93 -2.73 -3.97
C ASP A 68 5.34 -3.16 -5.32
N SER A 69 4.05 -2.88 -5.57
CA SER A 69 3.39 -3.20 -6.86
C SER A 69 3.93 -2.38 -8.03
N THR A 70 4.23 -1.08 -7.83
CA THR A 70 4.79 -0.23 -8.89
C THR A 70 6.18 -0.67 -9.31
N LYS A 71 7.00 -1.20 -8.39
CA LYS A 71 8.33 -1.72 -8.73
C LYS A 71 8.26 -2.98 -9.58
N GLU A 72 7.31 -3.87 -9.30
CA GLU A 72 7.10 -5.08 -10.10
C GLU A 72 6.58 -4.76 -11.51
N THR A 73 5.94 -3.59 -11.72
CA THR A 73 5.40 -3.20 -13.04
C THR A 73 6.48 -2.64 -13.98
N GLU A 74 7.59 -2.12 -13.46
CA GLU A 74 8.69 -1.58 -14.27
C GLU A 74 9.46 -2.71 -14.99
N ASP A 75 9.50 -3.91 -14.42
CA ASP A 75 10.19 -5.08 -15.01
C ASP A 75 9.40 -5.74 -16.17
N GLU A 76 8.08 -5.55 -16.28
CA GLU A 76 7.25 -6.15 -17.36
C GLU A 76 7.06 -5.25 -18.59
N THR A 77 7.57 -4.01 -18.60
CA THR A 77 7.34 -3.05 -19.71
C THR A 77 8.49 -2.94 -20.73
N LEU A 78 9.52 -3.80 -20.64
CA LEU A 78 10.71 -3.72 -21.50
C LEU A 78 10.76 -4.76 -22.64
N GLU A 79 9.70 -5.53 -22.89
CA GLU A 79 9.72 -6.56 -23.95
C GLU A 79 8.76 -6.37 -25.14
N ASP A 80 7.84 -5.41 -25.19
CA ASP A 80 6.95 -5.29 -26.37
C ASP A 80 6.49 -3.86 -26.69
N VAL A 81 7.35 -3.03 -27.28
CA VAL A 81 6.99 -2.08 -28.36
C VAL A 81 8.23 -1.84 -29.24
N ASP A 82 8.77 -2.90 -29.85
CA ASP A 82 9.57 -2.77 -31.07
C ASP A 82 8.62 -2.96 -32.26
N ALA A 83 8.83 -2.19 -33.32
CA ALA A 83 8.05 -2.15 -34.56
C ALA A 83 6.64 -1.50 -34.52
N GLN A 84 6.59 -0.17 -34.64
CA GLN A 84 5.68 0.39 -35.65
C GLN A 84 6.49 0.64 -36.91
N ASP A 85 6.37 -0.34 -37.82
CA ASP A 85 6.79 -0.35 -39.21
C ASP A 85 6.27 0.89 -39.95
N GLU A 86 7.10 1.39 -40.86
CA GLU A 86 6.79 2.46 -41.80
C GLU A 86 5.70 2.02 -42.79
N GLU A 87 4.73 2.90 -43.09
CA GLU A 87 4.20 3.09 -44.46
C GLU A 87 3.61 4.49 -44.65
#